data_AF-A0A7V7ZM49-F1
#
_entry.id   AF-A0A7V7ZM49-F1
#
_cell.length_a   1.000
_cell.length_b   1.000
_cell.length_c   1.000
_cell.angle_alpha   90.00
_cell.angle_beta   90.00
_cell.angle_gamma   90.00
#
_symmetry.space_group_name_H-M   'P 1'
#
loop_
_entity.id
_entity.type
_entity.pdbx_description
1 polymer ?
#
loop_
_entity_poly.entity_id
_entity_poly.type
_entity_poly.pdbx_seq_one_letter_code
_entity_poly.pdbx_strand_id
1 'polypeptide(L)'
;MSDKDNRTTTAATSSDAVAAARREADEKIQRERAAREAAALEQGKTELVASETAALDTEADRIRQEIARKTPAEERAEARARAPGHILLLLLIFLICYLIAAATGHAGIISFPGTRAADSPAPLTAALGGTGQAGTRGAAITTSYEVAPVFRDYYQAHSGERVFGRPISGLVQVGGREAQWFERSRLEYWPEHKGTAYEVQPALVGVEFTQNVPFPNQQFFPSNPEVVYSPITNHGVSDRFYTFWEQNGGLDVFGYPLSDELQERFGEKMYTVQYFQRARLEYHPDAGDGSQILIGLLGHALYFQDSAPNIVSAAKPTPVPVVAP
;
A
#
# COMPACT_ATOMS: atom_id res chain seq x y z
N MET A 1 -3.62 -52.99 -70.87
CA MET A 1 -4.42 -51.91 -70.25
C MET A 1 -4.32 -52.07 -68.73
N SER A 2 -3.16 -51.77 -68.12
CA SER A 2 -2.98 -51.88 -66.65
C SER A 2 -1.65 -51.24 -66.21
N ASP A 3 -1.47 -49.94 -66.45
CA ASP A 3 -0.28 -49.21 -65.97
C ASP A 3 -0.53 -47.71 -65.68
N LYS A 4 -1.74 -47.20 -65.98
CA LYS A 4 -2.10 -45.79 -65.68
C LYS A 4 -2.65 -45.59 -64.27
N ASP A 5 -3.22 -46.63 -63.66
CA ASP A 5 -3.94 -46.47 -62.39
C ASP A 5 -3.02 -46.48 -61.16
N ASN A 6 -1.78 -46.97 -61.28
CA ASN A 6 -0.86 -47.04 -60.15
C ASN A 6 -0.05 -45.74 -59.91
N ARG A 7 0.06 -44.86 -60.92
CA ARG A 7 0.76 -43.56 -60.77
C ARG A 7 -0.09 -42.51 -60.06
N THR A 8 -1.41 -42.56 -60.24
CA THR A 8 -2.33 -41.54 -59.71
C THR A 8 -2.55 -41.71 -58.21
N THR A 9 -2.62 -42.96 -57.73
CA THR A 9 -2.79 -43.28 -56.30
C THR A 9 -1.56 -42.91 -55.48
N THR A 10 -0.35 -43.16 -56.01
CA THR A 10 0.91 -42.89 -55.30
C THR A 10 1.19 -41.38 -55.15
N ALA A 11 0.76 -40.56 -56.11
CA ALA A 11 0.94 -39.10 -56.07
C ALA A 11 -0.02 -38.39 -55.08
N ALA A 12 -1.26 -38.89 -54.95
CA ALA A 12 -2.25 -38.34 -54.02
C ALA A 12 -1.83 -38.56 -52.55
N THR A 13 -1.36 -39.77 -52.21
CA THR A 13 -0.89 -40.12 -50.86
C THR A 13 0.32 -39.29 -50.42
N SER A 14 1.20 -38.92 -51.37
CA SER A 14 2.37 -38.08 -51.09
C SER A 14 2.00 -36.63 -50.79
N SER A 15 0.95 -36.09 -51.42
CA SER A 15 0.50 -34.71 -51.20
C SER A 15 -0.16 -34.54 -49.83
N ASP A 16 -0.99 -35.50 -49.42
CA ASP A 16 -1.68 -35.48 -48.14
C ASP A 16 -0.71 -35.67 -46.96
N ALA A 17 0.31 -36.51 -47.13
CA ALA A 17 1.37 -36.68 -46.14
C ALA A 17 2.19 -35.38 -45.93
N VAL A 18 2.48 -34.64 -47.00
CA VAL A 18 3.16 -33.34 -46.90
C VAL A 18 2.27 -32.30 -46.22
N ALA A 19 0.98 -32.27 -46.51
CA ALA A 19 0.03 -31.36 -45.87
C ALA A 19 -0.19 -31.67 -44.38
N ALA A 20 -0.15 -32.95 -43.99
CA ALA A 20 -0.19 -33.36 -42.58
C ALA A 20 1.08 -32.94 -41.84
N ALA A 21 2.26 -33.22 -42.40
CA ALA A 21 3.54 -32.85 -41.80
C ALA A 21 3.68 -31.32 -41.64
N ARG A 22 3.13 -30.54 -42.58
CA ARG A 22 3.14 -29.06 -42.51
C ARG A 22 2.25 -28.53 -41.39
N ARG A 23 1.06 -29.10 -41.21
CA ARG A 23 0.16 -28.74 -40.10
C ARG A 23 0.75 -29.08 -38.74
N GLU A 24 1.38 -30.25 -38.63
CA GLU A 24 2.05 -30.66 -37.40
C GLU A 24 3.25 -29.75 -37.07
N ALA A 25 4.02 -29.34 -38.09
CA ALA A 25 5.10 -28.36 -37.93
C ALA A 25 4.57 -26.98 -37.50
N ASP A 26 3.49 -26.50 -38.11
CA ASP A 26 2.87 -25.21 -37.76
C ASP A 26 2.32 -25.23 -36.32
N GLU A 27 1.66 -26.31 -35.90
CA GLU A 27 1.20 -26.48 -34.52
C GLU A 27 2.36 -26.52 -33.52
N LYS A 28 3.46 -27.21 -33.86
CA LYS A 28 4.66 -27.24 -33.02
C LYS A 28 5.26 -25.85 -32.85
N ILE A 29 5.34 -25.07 -33.93
CA ILE A 29 5.82 -23.69 -33.90
C ILE A 29 4.92 -22.80 -33.05
N GLN A 30 3.60 -22.94 -33.15
CA GLN A 30 2.65 -22.17 -32.33
C GLN A 30 2.76 -22.52 -30.85
N ARG A 31 2.88 -23.81 -30.50
CA ARG A 31 3.07 -24.25 -29.10
C ARG A 31 4.39 -23.73 -28.53
N GLU A 32 5.48 -23.78 -29.30
CA GLU A 32 6.77 -23.23 -28.88
C GLU A 32 6.73 -21.71 -28.69
N ARG A 33 6.01 -20.99 -29.56
CA ARG A 33 5.83 -19.54 -29.42
C ARG A 33 5.01 -19.20 -28.18
N ALA A 34 3.87 -19.85 -27.98
CA ALA A 34 3.01 -19.64 -26.80
C ALA A 34 3.75 -19.97 -25.49
N ALA A 35 4.56 -21.04 -25.48
CA ALA A 35 5.37 -21.40 -24.31
C ALA A 35 6.44 -20.35 -23.99
N ARG A 36 7.08 -19.76 -25.01
CA ARG A 36 8.06 -18.68 -24.81
C ARG A 36 7.40 -17.40 -24.29
N GLU A 37 6.22 -17.08 -24.79
CA GLU A 37 5.45 -15.91 -24.37
C GLU A 37 4.96 -16.03 -22.93
N ALA A 38 4.45 -17.21 -22.54
CA ALA A 38 4.10 -17.52 -21.16
C ALA A 38 5.33 -17.47 -20.23
N ALA A 39 6.46 -18.02 -20.64
CA ALA A 39 7.70 -17.97 -19.86
C ALA A 39 8.21 -16.53 -19.68
N ALA A 40 8.11 -15.68 -20.71
CA ALA A 40 8.48 -14.27 -20.60
C ALA A 40 7.56 -13.49 -19.66
N LEU A 41 6.25 -13.81 -19.65
CA LEU A 41 5.29 -13.21 -18.72
C LEU A 41 5.61 -13.60 -17.27
N GLU A 42 5.87 -14.88 -17.01
CA GLU A 42 6.22 -15.37 -15.67
C GLU A 42 7.56 -14.83 -15.18
N GLN A 43 8.55 -14.71 -16.08
CA GLN A 43 9.82 -14.06 -15.76
C GLN A 43 9.61 -12.57 -15.43
N GLY A 44 8.80 -11.85 -16.21
CA GLY A 44 8.48 -10.45 -15.95
C GLY A 44 7.76 -10.24 -14.61
N LYS A 45 6.80 -11.11 -14.26
CA LYS A 45 6.17 -11.12 -12.94
C LYS A 45 7.18 -11.35 -11.82
N THR A 46 8.08 -12.30 -12.00
CA THR A 46 9.11 -12.63 -10.99
C THR A 46 10.08 -11.47 -10.79
N GLU A 47 10.53 -10.84 -11.87
CA GLU A 47 11.41 -9.66 -11.82
C GLU A 47 10.72 -8.45 -11.21
N LEU A 48 9.43 -8.23 -11.51
CA LEU A 48 8.63 -7.18 -10.88
C LEU A 48 8.48 -7.42 -9.38
N VAL A 49 8.14 -8.63 -8.97
CA VAL A 49 8.02 -8.99 -7.55
C VAL A 49 9.38 -8.83 -6.85
N ALA A 50 10.48 -9.22 -7.48
CA ALA A 50 11.83 -9.01 -6.94
C ALA A 50 12.19 -7.51 -6.81
N SER A 51 11.80 -6.69 -7.79
CA SER A 51 11.97 -5.24 -7.75
C SER A 51 11.10 -4.59 -6.67
N GLU A 52 9.86 -5.03 -6.55
CA GLU A 52 8.89 -4.50 -5.58
C GLU A 52 9.28 -4.88 -4.15
N THR A 53 9.76 -6.11 -3.93
CA THR A 53 10.31 -6.54 -2.62
C THR A 53 11.59 -5.79 -2.27
N ALA A 54 12.48 -5.54 -3.23
CA ALA A 54 13.67 -4.71 -2.98
C ALA A 54 13.31 -3.24 -2.66
N ALA A 55 12.27 -2.69 -3.30
CA ALA A 55 11.77 -1.36 -3.02
C ALA A 55 11.11 -1.29 -1.61
N LEU A 56 10.35 -2.33 -1.24
CA LEU A 56 9.77 -2.51 0.09
C LEU A 56 10.83 -2.57 1.19
N ASP A 57 11.90 -3.35 0.99
CA ASP A 57 12.99 -3.43 1.96
C ASP A 57 13.71 -2.08 2.11
N THR A 58 13.91 -1.37 1.01
CA THR A 58 14.52 -0.04 1.01
C THR A 58 13.65 0.98 1.75
N GLU A 59 12.35 0.98 1.52
CA GLU A 59 11.43 1.90 2.18
C GLU A 59 11.22 1.52 3.66
N ALA A 60 11.17 0.23 3.98
CA ALA A 60 11.15 -0.25 5.36
C ALA A 60 12.41 0.17 6.12
N ASP A 61 13.59 0.11 5.48
CA ASP A 61 14.84 0.59 6.07
C ASP A 61 14.86 2.10 6.25
N ARG A 62 14.30 2.85 5.29
CA ARG A 62 14.14 4.29 5.42
C ARG A 62 13.23 4.65 6.59
N ILE A 63 12.08 3.98 6.73
CA ILE A 63 11.14 4.17 7.83
C ILE A 63 11.80 3.76 9.16
N ARG A 64 12.53 2.65 9.21
CA ARG A 64 13.33 2.25 10.38
C ARG A 64 14.33 3.33 10.78
N GLN A 65 15.01 3.96 9.82
CA GLN A 65 15.94 5.06 10.07
C GLN A 65 15.24 6.35 10.50
N GLU A 66 14.06 6.65 9.94
CA GLU A 66 13.21 7.79 10.31
C GLU A 66 12.69 7.66 11.74
N ILE A 67 12.27 6.46 12.14
CA ILE A 67 11.83 6.13 13.50
C ILE A 67 13.01 6.09 14.48
N ALA A 68 14.18 5.63 14.05
CA ALA A 68 15.40 5.64 14.86
C ALA A 68 15.98 7.05 15.07
N ARG A 69 15.56 8.05 14.28
CA ARG A 69 15.88 9.46 14.55
C ARG A 69 15.03 9.92 15.73
N LYS A 70 15.70 10.21 16.85
CA LYS A 70 15.09 10.85 18.02
C LYS A 70 14.34 12.09 17.58
N THR A 71 13.10 12.25 18.06
CA THR A 71 12.35 13.46 17.80
C THR A 71 13.09 14.67 18.42
N PRO A 72 12.96 15.88 17.87
CA PRO A 72 13.54 17.08 18.48
C PRO A 72 13.06 17.30 19.93
N ALA A 73 11.90 16.75 20.30
CA ALA A 73 11.38 16.77 21.66
C ALA A 73 12.12 15.81 22.59
N GLU A 74 12.46 14.60 22.13
CA GLU A 74 13.26 13.62 22.87
C GLU A 74 14.72 14.06 23.01
N GLU A 75 15.31 14.64 21.98
CA GLU A 75 16.65 15.27 22.08
C GLU A 75 16.65 16.44 23.07
N ARG A 76 15.60 17.26 23.09
CA ARG A 76 15.44 18.34 24.09
C ARG A 76 15.19 17.80 25.49
N ALA A 77 14.48 16.67 25.63
CA ALA A 77 14.23 16.03 26.92
C ALA A 77 15.51 15.38 27.49
N GLU A 78 16.31 14.71 26.66
CA GLU A 78 17.64 14.22 27.04
C GLU A 78 18.62 15.36 27.33
N ALA A 79 18.61 16.43 26.54
CA ALA A 79 19.42 17.62 26.81
C ALA A 79 19.02 18.29 28.14
N ARG A 80 17.73 18.31 28.48
CA ARG A 80 17.22 18.75 29.79
C ARG A 80 17.60 17.79 30.93
N ALA A 81 17.62 16.48 30.67
CA ALA A 81 18.07 15.47 31.64
C ALA A 81 19.59 15.52 31.87
N ARG A 82 20.37 15.97 30.88
CA ARG A 82 21.83 16.19 30.97
C ARG A 82 22.23 17.58 31.47
N ALA A 83 21.27 18.51 31.57
CA ALA A 83 21.46 19.88 32.06
C ALA A 83 22.12 20.01 33.44
N PRO A 84 21.91 19.14 34.47
CA PRO A 84 22.58 19.33 35.76
C PRO A 84 24.12 19.23 35.66
N GLY A 85 24.65 18.46 34.71
CA GLY A 85 26.10 18.38 34.46
C GLY A 85 26.68 19.60 33.73
N HIS A 86 25.93 20.14 32.76
CA HIS A 86 26.38 21.30 31.98
C HIS A 86 26.24 22.62 32.73
N ILE A 87 25.25 22.77 33.60
CA ILE A 87 25.13 23.95 34.48
C ILE A 87 26.31 23.99 35.45
N LEU A 88 26.67 22.85 36.06
CA LEU A 88 27.83 22.78 36.96
C LEU A 88 29.14 23.08 36.22
N LEU A 89 29.31 22.56 34.99
CA LEU A 89 30.47 22.85 34.16
C LEU A 89 30.54 24.33 33.75
N LEU A 90 29.43 24.95 33.36
CA LEU A 90 29.37 26.37 33.02
C LEU A 90 29.64 27.25 34.24
N LEU A 91 29.12 26.91 35.42
CA LEU A 91 29.43 27.60 36.68
C LEU A 91 30.92 27.46 37.03
N LEU A 92 31.51 26.27 36.83
CA LEU A 92 32.94 26.04 37.03
C LEU A 92 33.78 26.88 36.05
N ILE A 93 33.41 26.91 34.77
CA ILE A 93 34.09 27.72 33.75
C ILE A 93 33.95 29.21 34.09
N PHE A 94 32.76 29.68 34.49
CA PHE A 94 32.53 31.07 34.87
C PHE A 94 33.33 31.45 36.13
N LEU A 95 33.43 30.55 37.10
CA LEU A 95 34.28 30.72 38.28
C LEU A 95 35.76 30.79 37.92
N ILE A 96 36.24 29.89 37.03
CA ILE A 96 37.62 29.91 36.54
C ILE A 96 37.91 31.22 35.78
N CYS A 97 37.01 31.65 34.89
CA CYS A 97 37.13 32.92 34.17
C CYS A 97 37.11 34.12 35.12
N TYR A 98 36.26 34.10 36.15
CA TYR A 98 36.22 35.15 37.18
C TYR A 98 37.51 35.20 37.98
N LEU A 99 38.07 34.04 38.38
CA LEU A 99 39.35 33.98 39.09
C LEU A 99 40.52 34.45 38.21
N ILE A 100 40.52 34.10 36.92
CA ILE A 100 41.51 34.62 35.95
C ILE A 100 41.35 36.14 35.79
N ALA A 101 40.13 36.66 35.67
CA ALA A 101 39.86 38.10 35.54
C ALA A 101 40.24 38.89 36.82
N ALA A 102 40.01 38.30 38.00
CA ALA A 102 40.41 38.86 39.29
C ALA A 102 41.95 38.85 39.46
N ALA A 103 42.62 37.79 39.00
CA ALA A 103 44.09 37.70 39.02
C ALA A 103 44.77 38.61 37.98
N THR A 104 44.06 39.01 36.92
CA THR A 104 44.58 39.87 35.83
C THR A 104 44.07 41.32 35.89
N GLY A 105 43.23 41.67 36.88
CA GLY A 105 42.84 43.06 37.17
C GLY A 105 41.83 43.72 36.22
N HIS A 106 41.03 42.96 35.46
CA HIS A 106 40.09 43.51 34.47
C HIS A 106 38.62 43.40 34.88
N ALA A 107 38.26 43.98 36.04
CA ALA A 107 36.88 44.03 36.54
C ALA A 107 36.15 45.31 36.07
N GLY A 108 35.67 45.34 34.82
CA GLY A 108 34.99 46.54 34.33
C GLY A 108 34.34 46.46 32.95
N ILE A 109 33.48 45.46 32.68
CA ILE A 109 32.60 45.48 31.49
C ILE A 109 31.23 44.86 31.81
N ILE A 110 30.44 45.49 32.69
CA ILE A 110 28.97 45.36 32.68
C ILE A 110 28.39 46.75 32.99
N SER A 111 27.78 47.41 32.00
CA SER A 111 26.94 48.60 32.16
C SER A 111 25.52 48.27 31.72
N PHE A 112 24.56 48.46 32.62
CA PHE A 112 23.12 48.36 32.35
C PHE A 112 22.53 49.74 32.05
N PRO A 113 21.87 49.95 30.90
CA PRO A 113 21.00 51.12 30.73
C PRO A 113 19.63 50.86 31.36
N GLY A 114 19.16 51.84 32.12
CA GLY A 114 18.04 51.73 33.04
C GLY A 114 16.63 51.71 32.45
N THR A 115 15.72 51.58 33.40
CA THR A 115 14.27 51.49 33.35
C THR A 115 13.57 52.72 32.74
N ARG A 116 12.53 52.48 31.92
CA ARG A 116 11.40 53.41 31.78
C ARG A 116 10.09 52.63 31.65
N ALA A 117 9.13 53.07 32.46
CA ALA A 117 7.82 52.47 32.65
C ALA A 117 6.83 52.82 31.53
N ALA A 118 5.91 51.87 31.32
CA ALA A 118 4.50 51.99 30.94
C ALA A 118 4.08 52.91 29.79
N ASP A 119 3.49 52.31 28.75
CA ASP A 119 2.29 52.85 28.09
C ASP A 119 1.38 51.69 27.65
N SER A 120 0.11 51.77 28.03
CA SER A 120 -0.97 50.85 27.63
C SER A 120 -1.76 51.46 26.46
N PRO A 121 -2.34 50.65 25.55
CA PRO A 121 -3.50 51.11 24.78
C PRO A 121 -4.80 50.45 25.27
N ALA A 122 -5.83 51.30 25.35
CA ALA A 122 -7.20 51.03 25.73
C ALA A 122 -8.01 50.31 24.60
N PRO A 123 -9.26 49.86 24.87
CA PRO A 123 -9.96 48.87 24.05
C PRO A 123 -10.78 49.49 22.92
N LEU A 124 -11.03 48.71 21.85
CA LEU A 124 -11.96 49.06 20.78
C LEU A 124 -13.26 48.24 20.90
N THR A 125 -14.28 48.88 21.47
CA THR A 125 -15.69 48.52 21.29
C THR A 125 -16.23 49.15 20.01
N ALA A 126 -16.82 48.28 19.17
CA ALA A 126 -18.03 48.42 18.34
C ALA A 126 -18.38 49.75 17.64
N ALA A 127 -18.72 49.67 16.33
CA ALA A 127 -20.08 49.95 15.85
C ALA A 127 -20.25 49.92 14.30
N LEU A 128 -21.24 49.12 13.85
CA LEU A 128 -22.28 49.36 12.83
C LEU A 128 -21.86 49.54 11.34
N GLY A 129 -22.49 48.91 10.34
CA GLY A 129 -23.71 48.10 10.25
C GLY A 129 -23.99 47.74 8.77
N GLY A 130 -24.89 46.78 8.50
CA GLY A 130 -25.32 46.47 7.13
C GLY A 130 -25.94 45.08 6.91
N THR A 131 -27.16 44.91 7.42
CA THR A 131 -28.25 43.99 7.04
C THR A 131 -28.09 43.04 5.84
N GLY A 132 -28.47 41.77 6.02
CA GLY A 132 -28.78 40.84 4.91
C GLY A 132 -28.84 39.38 5.33
N GLN A 133 -29.92 38.97 6.01
CA GLN A 133 -30.17 37.60 6.41
C GLN A 133 -30.65 36.77 5.22
N ALA A 134 -29.86 35.80 4.79
CA ALA A 134 -30.33 34.64 4.04
C ALA A 134 -29.63 33.41 4.62
N GLY A 135 -30.40 32.60 5.34
CA GLY A 135 -29.94 31.30 5.80
C GLY A 135 -29.68 30.41 4.60
N THR A 136 -28.42 30.16 4.31
CA THR A 136 -28.01 28.97 3.59
C THR A 136 -27.48 28.03 4.65
N ARG A 137 -28.30 27.03 5.03
CA ARG A 137 -27.79 25.80 5.65
C ARG A 137 -26.51 25.44 4.90
N GLY A 138 -25.39 25.31 5.60
CA GLY A 138 -24.12 24.91 5.01
C GLY A 138 -24.37 23.68 4.15
N ALA A 139 -24.40 23.90 2.83
CA ALA A 139 -24.36 22.82 1.87
C ALA A 139 -23.00 22.19 2.12
N ALA A 140 -22.99 20.96 2.61
CA ALA A 140 -21.81 20.13 2.55
C ALA A 140 -21.33 20.21 1.10
N ILE A 141 -20.17 20.83 0.88
CA ILE A 141 -19.50 20.74 -0.41
C ILE A 141 -19.09 19.28 -0.50
N THR A 142 -19.96 18.44 -1.06
CA THR A 142 -19.57 17.11 -1.49
C THR A 142 -18.66 17.33 -2.68
N THR A 143 -17.36 17.49 -2.43
CA THR A 143 -16.37 17.49 -3.50
C THR A 143 -16.41 16.10 -4.11
N SER A 144 -17.16 15.93 -5.20
CA SER A 144 -17.13 14.70 -5.97
C SER A 144 -15.85 14.69 -6.78
N TYR A 145 -14.93 13.79 -6.43
CA TYR A 145 -13.74 13.56 -7.25
C TYR A 145 -14.10 12.71 -8.46
N GLU A 146 -13.42 12.95 -9.57
CA GLU A 146 -13.47 12.08 -10.74
C GLU A 146 -12.21 11.21 -10.79
N VAL A 147 -12.30 10.05 -11.43
CA VAL A 147 -11.10 9.22 -11.70
C VAL A 147 -10.21 9.97 -12.68
N ALA A 148 -8.98 10.25 -12.26
CA ALA A 148 -8.00 10.97 -13.05
C ALA A 148 -7.73 10.23 -14.37
N PRO A 149 -7.53 10.93 -15.51
CA PRO A 149 -7.34 10.30 -16.81
C PRO A 149 -6.25 9.22 -16.84
N VAL A 150 -5.14 9.42 -16.11
CA VAL A 150 -4.04 8.45 -16.01
C VAL A 150 -4.44 7.10 -15.40
N PHE A 151 -5.46 7.07 -14.54
CA PHE A 151 -5.91 5.87 -13.84
C PHE A 151 -7.20 5.27 -14.40
N ARG A 152 -7.86 5.96 -15.33
CA ARG A 152 -9.22 5.64 -15.78
C ARG A 152 -9.33 4.25 -16.40
N ASP A 153 -8.42 3.93 -17.32
CA ASP A 153 -8.45 2.66 -18.05
C ASP A 153 -8.16 1.49 -17.11
N TYR A 154 -7.15 1.63 -16.24
CA TYR A 154 -6.84 0.62 -15.23
C TYR A 154 -8.00 0.39 -14.26
N TYR A 155 -8.59 1.48 -13.75
CA TYR A 155 -9.75 1.41 -12.85
C TYR A 155 -10.91 0.66 -13.50
N GLN A 156 -11.27 0.99 -14.75
CA GLN A 156 -12.37 0.33 -15.47
C GLN A 156 -12.07 -1.15 -15.79
N ALA A 157 -10.84 -1.46 -16.19
CA ALA A 157 -10.41 -2.82 -16.52
C ALA A 157 -10.49 -3.77 -15.31
N HIS A 158 -10.32 -3.25 -14.09
CA HIS A 158 -10.31 -4.03 -12.85
C HIS A 158 -11.58 -3.80 -12.00
N SER A 159 -12.74 -3.76 -12.64
CA SER A 159 -14.07 -3.65 -11.99
C SER A 159 -14.34 -2.36 -11.20
N GLY A 160 -13.50 -1.33 -11.36
CA GLY A 160 -13.74 0.04 -10.92
C GLY A 160 -14.21 0.17 -9.48
N GLU A 161 -15.41 0.73 -9.31
CA GLU A 161 -15.97 1.02 -7.99
C GLU A 161 -16.12 -0.23 -7.12
N ARG A 162 -16.39 -1.40 -7.72
CA ARG A 162 -16.50 -2.65 -6.98
C ARG A 162 -15.21 -2.99 -6.24
N VAL A 163 -14.05 -2.76 -6.88
CA VAL A 163 -12.73 -3.13 -6.34
C VAL A 163 -12.09 -1.99 -5.58
N PHE A 164 -12.00 -0.80 -6.17
CA PHE A 164 -11.29 0.34 -5.58
C PHE A 164 -12.20 1.29 -4.80
N GLY A 165 -13.52 1.24 -5.04
CA GLY A 165 -14.46 2.22 -4.52
C GLY A 165 -14.39 3.55 -5.26
N ARG A 166 -15.09 4.56 -4.75
CA ARG A 166 -15.12 5.89 -5.35
C ARG A 166 -13.83 6.66 -5.06
N PRO A 167 -13.41 7.60 -5.93
CA PRO A 167 -12.27 8.45 -5.64
C PRO A 167 -12.58 9.39 -4.47
N ILE A 168 -11.62 9.52 -3.54
CA ILE A 168 -11.71 10.37 -2.35
C ILE A 168 -10.70 11.52 -2.36
N SER A 169 -9.88 11.60 -3.40
CA SER A 169 -8.95 12.70 -3.65
C SER A 169 -8.88 13.05 -5.14
N GLY A 170 -8.31 14.21 -5.46
CA GLY A 170 -7.74 14.47 -6.78
C GLY A 170 -6.39 13.76 -6.97
N LEU A 171 -5.65 14.11 -8.02
CA LEU A 171 -4.25 13.69 -8.15
C LEU A 171 -3.40 14.28 -7.03
N VAL A 172 -2.60 13.43 -6.42
CA VAL A 172 -1.65 13.76 -5.35
C VAL A 172 -0.28 13.15 -5.66
N GLN A 173 0.75 13.57 -4.92
CA GLN A 173 2.08 12.98 -4.97
C GLN A 173 2.33 12.18 -3.69
N VAL A 174 2.57 10.87 -3.80
CA VAL A 174 2.87 9.98 -2.68
C VAL A 174 4.14 9.20 -3.03
N GLY A 175 5.16 9.25 -2.17
CA GLY A 175 6.43 8.55 -2.45
C GLY A 175 7.14 9.01 -3.72
N GLY A 176 6.85 10.22 -4.23
CA GLY A 176 7.37 10.72 -5.51
C GLY A 176 6.61 10.20 -6.75
N ARG A 177 5.49 9.50 -6.56
CA ARG A 177 4.61 9.00 -7.63
C ARG A 177 3.32 9.81 -7.67
N GLU A 178 2.84 10.06 -8.88
CA GLU A 178 1.47 10.52 -9.06
C GLU A 178 0.53 9.41 -8.59
N ALA A 179 -0.42 9.77 -7.73
CA ALA A 179 -1.34 8.84 -7.12
C ALA A 179 -2.73 9.46 -6.98
N GLN A 180 -3.75 8.60 -6.85
CA GLN A 180 -5.09 9.02 -6.47
C GLN A 180 -5.64 8.05 -5.42
N TRP A 181 -6.24 8.61 -4.37
CA TRP A 181 -6.88 7.84 -3.32
C TRP A 181 -8.33 7.52 -3.69
N PHE A 182 -8.71 6.29 -3.39
CA PHE A 182 -10.06 5.76 -3.50
C PHE A 182 -10.50 5.22 -2.13
N GLU A 183 -11.78 4.93 -1.95
CA GLU A 183 -12.31 4.44 -0.68
C GLU A 183 -11.59 3.18 -0.17
N ARG A 184 -11.21 2.26 -1.07
CA ARG A 184 -10.63 0.95 -0.71
C ARG A 184 -9.14 0.83 -0.98
N SER A 185 -8.56 1.70 -1.80
CA SER A 185 -7.15 1.61 -2.19
C SER A 185 -6.59 2.97 -2.65
N ARG A 186 -5.33 2.98 -3.08
CA ARG A 186 -4.66 4.10 -3.76
C ARG A 186 -4.08 3.55 -5.05
N LEU A 187 -4.35 4.19 -6.20
CA LEU A 187 -3.69 3.85 -7.45
C LEU A 187 -2.47 4.76 -7.64
N GLU A 188 -1.37 4.17 -8.11
CA GLU A 188 -0.09 4.84 -8.31
C GLU A 188 0.37 4.69 -9.76
N TYR A 189 0.96 5.75 -10.30
CA TYR A 189 1.57 5.77 -11.62
C TYR A 189 3.04 5.39 -11.54
N TRP A 190 3.45 4.45 -12.39
CA TRP A 190 4.80 3.91 -12.49
C TRP A 190 5.39 4.22 -13.87
N PRO A 191 6.01 5.41 -14.05
CA PRO A 191 6.53 5.83 -15.36
C PRO A 191 7.60 4.88 -15.92
N GLU A 192 8.34 4.18 -15.06
CA GLU A 192 9.32 3.15 -15.44
C GLU A 192 8.67 1.93 -16.14
N HIS A 193 7.36 1.73 -15.96
CA HIS A 193 6.59 0.63 -16.55
C HIS A 193 5.66 1.09 -17.67
N LYS A 194 5.87 2.31 -18.20
CA LYS A 194 5.02 2.90 -19.23
C LYS A 194 4.83 1.98 -20.44
N GLY A 195 3.58 1.80 -20.85
CA GLY A 195 3.19 0.93 -21.95
C GLY A 195 3.06 -0.55 -21.58
N THR A 196 3.17 -0.90 -20.30
CA THR A 196 2.94 -2.26 -19.79
C THR A 196 1.70 -2.30 -18.89
N ALA A 197 1.26 -3.51 -18.52
CA ALA A 197 0.18 -3.68 -17.55
C ALA A 197 0.50 -3.11 -16.15
N TYR A 198 1.77 -2.84 -15.85
CA TYR A 198 2.26 -2.36 -14.56
C TYR A 198 2.49 -0.85 -14.51
N GLU A 199 2.11 -0.11 -15.57
CA GLU A 199 2.16 1.35 -15.59
C GLU A 199 1.27 1.98 -14.51
N VAL A 200 0.18 1.31 -14.14
CA VAL A 200 -0.67 1.66 -13.01
C VAL A 200 -0.77 0.46 -12.09
N GLN A 201 -0.56 0.68 -10.80
CA GLN A 201 -0.64 -0.38 -9.80
C GLN A 201 -1.39 0.12 -8.55
N PRO A 202 -2.13 -0.76 -7.84
CA PRO A 202 -2.64 -0.46 -6.53
C PRO A 202 -1.49 -0.44 -5.53
N ALA A 203 -1.47 0.57 -4.68
CA ALA A 203 -0.50 0.70 -3.61
C ALA A 203 -0.65 -0.43 -2.59
N LEU A 204 0.42 -0.64 -1.82
CA LEU A 204 0.51 -1.64 -0.76
C LEU A 204 -0.23 -1.21 0.51
N VAL A 205 -1.48 -0.76 0.36
CA VAL A 205 -2.29 -0.20 1.46
C VAL A 205 -2.54 -1.19 2.59
N GLY A 206 -2.48 -2.50 2.33
CA GLY A 206 -2.53 -3.50 3.38
C GLY A 206 -1.25 -3.52 4.21
N VAL A 207 -0.08 -3.50 3.55
CA VAL A 207 1.23 -3.40 4.22
C VAL A 207 1.30 -2.12 5.07
N GLU A 208 0.93 -0.97 4.49
CA GLU A 208 0.94 0.33 5.17
C GLU A 208 0.04 0.33 6.41
N PHE A 209 -1.18 -0.22 6.29
CA PHE A 209 -2.16 -0.22 7.38
C PHE A 209 -1.78 -1.20 8.51
N THR A 210 -1.10 -2.30 8.18
CA THR A 210 -0.70 -3.33 9.16
C THR A 210 0.78 -3.28 9.55
N GLN A 211 1.51 -2.22 9.23
CA GLN A 211 2.98 -2.14 9.41
C GLN A 211 3.47 -2.49 10.83
N ASN A 212 2.65 -2.27 11.86
CA ASN A 212 2.97 -2.54 13.26
C ASN A 212 2.19 -3.72 13.85
N VAL A 213 1.56 -4.53 13.00
CA VAL A 213 0.79 -5.71 13.41
C VAL A 213 1.60 -6.96 13.10
N PRO A 214 2.06 -7.71 14.12
CA PRO A 214 2.71 -8.99 13.88
C PRO A 214 1.66 -10.06 13.54
N PHE A 215 1.79 -10.68 12.37
CA PHE A 215 1.04 -11.88 12.01
C PHE A 215 1.89 -13.13 12.26
N PRO A 216 1.40 -14.12 13.03
CA PRO A 216 2.12 -15.37 13.21
C PRO A 216 2.22 -16.15 11.90
N ASN A 217 3.43 -16.64 11.57
CA ASN A 217 3.63 -17.42 10.35
C ASN A 217 2.73 -18.67 10.30
N GLN A 218 2.15 -18.92 9.13
CA GLN A 218 1.43 -20.13 8.81
C GLN A 218 2.40 -21.27 8.51
N GLN A 219 2.04 -22.49 8.94
CA GLN A 219 2.80 -23.67 8.55
C GLN A 219 2.73 -23.87 7.03
N PHE A 220 3.84 -24.24 6.41
CA PHE A 220 3.88 -24.52 4.98
C PHE A 220 2.84 -25.57 4.59
N PHE A 221 2.14 -25.30 3.50
CA PHE A 221 1.32 -26.28 2.79
C PHE A 221 1.43 -26.06 1.27
N PRO A 222 1.29 -27.13 0.46
CA PRO A 222 1.36 -27.00 -0.99
C PRO A 222 0.12 -26.27 -1.52
N SER A 223 0.33 -25.28 -2.38
CA SER A 223 -0.77 -24.64 -3.14
C SER A 223 -1.46 -25.65 -4.06
N ASN A 224 -2.76 -25.45 -4.28
CA ASN A 224 -3.60 -26.19 -5.23
C ASN A 224 -4.69 -25.24 -5.79
N PRO A 225 -5.60 -25.70 -6.68
CA PRO A 225 -6.65 -24.83 -7.24
C PRO A 225 -7.67 -24.26 -6.24
N GLU A 226 -7.66 -24.67 -4.97
CA GLU A 226 -8.58 -24.21 -3.92
C GLU A 226 -7.86 -23.40 -2.82
N VAL A 227 -6.52 -23.45 -2.78
CA VAL A 227 -5.71 -22.76 -1.76
C VAL A 227 -4.36 -22.33 -2.31
N VAL A 228 -3.96 -21.10 -1.99
CA VAL A 228 -2.64 -20.57 -2.33
C VAL A 228 -1.84 -20.31 -1.06
N TYR A 229 -0.60 -20.81 -1.03
CA TYR A 229 0.42 -20.44 -0.05
C TYR A 229 1.48 -19.55 -0.68
N SER A 230 1.86 -18.49 0.04
CA SER A 230 2.96 -17.60 -0.30
C SER A 230 4.17 -17.91 0.58
N PRO A 231 5.28 -18.43 0.02
CA PRO A 231 6.50 -18.66 0.79
C PRO A 231 7.24 -17.36 1.14
N ILE A 232 6.90 -16.25 0.48
CA ILE A 232 7.50 -14.93 0.74
C ILE A 232 6.92 -14.36 2.04
N THR A 233 5.60 -14.45 2.21
CA THR A 233 4.90 -13.90 3.38
C THR A 233 4.63 -14.95 4.46
N ASN A 234 4.84 -16.23 4.18
CA ASN A 234 4.49 -17.36 5.04
C ASN A 234 3.01 -17.37 5.43
N HIS A 235 2.13 -17.02 4.50
CA HIS A 235 0.69 -16.99 4.67
C HIS A 235 -0.01 -17.60 3.48
N GLY A 236 -1.26 -18.02 3.67
CA GLY A 236 -2.06 -18.53 2.57
C GLY A 236 -3.51 -18.11 2.62
N VAL A 237 -4.21 -18.33 1.52
CA VAL A 237 -5.61 -17.95 1.34
C VAL A 237 -6.38 -19.16 0.81
N SER A 238 -7.53 -19.47 1.42
CA SER A 238 -8.42 -20.59 1.08
C SER A 238 -9.88 -20.15 0.94
N ASP A 239 -10.75 -21.10 0.57
CA ASP A 239 -12.20 -21.02 0.70
C ASP A 239 -12.82 -19.75 0.06
N ARG A 240 -13.63 -19.01 0.84
CA ARG A 240 -14.40 -17.84 0.40
C ARG A 240 -13.50 -16.66 0.02
N PHE A 241 -12.39 -16.47 0.74
CA PHE A 241 -11.45 -15.40 0.43
C PHE A 241 -10.64 -15.75 -0.81
N TYR A 242 -10.22 -17.01 -0.99
CA TYR A 242 -9.54 -17.44 -2.22
C TYR A 242 -10.42 -17.24 -3.45
N THR A 243 -11.66 -17.71 -3.39
CA THR A 243 -12.62 -17.57 -4.49
C THR A 243 -12.82 -16.11 -4.89
N PHE A 244 -12.99 -15.23 -3.90
CA PHE A 244 -13.14 -13.79 -4.17
C PHE A 244 -11.85 -13.17 -4.72
N TRP A 245 -10.70 -13.50 -4.12
CA TRP A 245 -9.38 -13.01 -4.51
C TRP A 245 -9.09 -13.37 -5.98
N GLU A 246 -9.24 -14.64 -6.36
CA GLU A 246 -8.98 -15.14 -7.71
C GLU A 246 -9.90 -14.47 -8.75
N GLN A 247 -11.20 -14.34 -8.45
CA GLN A 247 -12.19 -13.77 -9.38
C GLN A 247 -12.06 -12.25 -9.58
N ASN A 248 -11.41 -11.53 -8.66
CA ASN A 248 -11.32 -10.06 -8.69
C ASN A 248 -9.88 -9.56 -8.97
N GLY A 249 -9.06 -10.38 -9.64
CA GLY A 249 -7.75 -9.97 -10.15
C GLY A 249 -6.54 -10.54 -9.38
N GLY A 250 -6.79 -11.31 -8.33
CA GLY A 250 -5.77 -12.09 -7.63
C GLY A 250 -4.55 -11.27 -7.22
N LEU A 251 -3.38 -11.76 -7.62
CA LEU A 251 -2.09 -11.18 -7.25
C LEU A 251 -1.92 -9.74 -7.74
N ASP A 252 -2.38 -9.43 -8.95
CA ASP A 252 -2.18 -8.11 -9.56
C ASP A 252 -2.97 -7.02 -8.83
N VAL A 253 -4.15 -7.36 -8.28
CA VAL A 253 -5.01 -6.41 -7.58
C VAL A 253 -4.78 -6.40 -6.07
N PHE A 254 -4.72 -7.59 -5.44
CA PHE A 254 -4.67 -7.70 -3.98
C PHE A 254 -3.27 -8.00 -3.44
N GLY A 255 -2.38 -8.54 -4.27
CA GLY A 255 -1.07 -9.02 -3.83
C GLY A 255 -1.14 -10.30 -3.00
N TYR A 256 -0.01 -10.65 -2.37
CA TYR A 256 0.10 -11.84 -1.53
C TYR A 256 -0.67 -11.67 -0.20
N PRO A 257 -1.16 -12.77 0.41
CA PRO A 257 -1.71 -12.73 1.76
C PRO A 257 -0.63 -12.29 2.76
N LEU A 258 -0.99 -11.39 3.68
CA LEU A 258 -0.16 -10.90 4.78
C LEU A 258 -0.54 -11.52 6.13
N SER A 259 -1.74 -12.06 6.23
CA SER A 259 -2.24 -12.73 7.43
C SER A 259 -3.01 -13.97 7.02
N ASP A 260 -3.29 -14.84 7.98
CA ASP A 260 -4.41 -15.78 7.85
C ASP A 260 -5.72 -15.11 8.32
N GLU A 261 -6.83 -15.84 8.30
CA GLU A 261 -8.13 -15.31 8.70
C GLU A 261 -8.17 -14.94 10.20
N LEU A 262 -8.61 -13.74 10.54
CA LEU A 262 -8.71 -13.26 11.93
C LEU A 262 -10.01 -12.50 12.18
N GLN A 263 -10.33 -12.21 13.44
CA GLN A 263 -11.49 -11.37 13.79
C GLN A 263 -11.05 -9.93 14.04
N GLU A 264 -11.72 -8.99 13.36
CA GLU A 264 -11.53 -7.56 13.56
C GLU A 264 -12.86 -6.88 13.90
N ARG A 265 -12.81 -5.87 14.78
CA ARG A 265 -13.98 -5.14 15.26
C ARG A 265 -14.13 -3.79 14.56
N PHE A 266 -15.34 -3.52 14.09
CA PHE A 266 -15.76 -2.28 13.43
C PHE A 266 -16.95 -1.69 14.16
N GLY A 267 -16.70 -0.75 15.06
CA GLY A 267 -17.71 -0.28 16.02
C GLY A 267 -18.20 -1.43 16.88
N GLU A 268 -19.50 -1.72 16.81
CA GLU A 268 -20.14 -2.82 17.57
C GLU A 268 -20.13 -4.16 16.83
N LYS A 269 -19.73 -4.19 15.55
CA LYS A 269 -19.73 -5.39 14.72
C LYS A 269 -18.35 -6.04 14.70
N MET A 270 -18.34 -7.36 14.48
CA MET A 270 -17.11 -8.12 14.26
C MET A 270 -17.22 -8.86 12.93
N TYR A 271 -16.13 -8.85 12.17
CA TYR A 271 -16.04 -9.54 10.90
C TYR A 271 -14.82 -10.44 10.89
N THR A 272 -14.93 -11.58 10.20
CA THR A 272 -13.75 -12.33 9.78
C THR A 272 -13.08 -11.53 8.68
N VAL A 273 -11.79 -11.27 8.80
CA VAL A 273 -11.00 -10.53 7.82
C VAL A 273 -9.73 -11.27 7.48
N GLN A 274 -9.17 -10.97 6.32
CA GLN A 274 -7.82 -11.36 5.94
C GLN A 274 -7.12 -10.20 5.27
N TYR A 275 -5.88 -9.94 5.67
CA TYR A 275 -5.04 -8.90 5.09
C TYR A 275 -4.22 -9.44 3.93
N PHE A 276 -4.13 -8.65 2.87
CA PHE A 276 -3.29 -8.86 1.69
C PHE A 276 -2.41 -7.63 1.50
N GLN A 277 -1.38 -7.72 0.68
CA GLN A 277 -0.47 -6.60 0.45
C GLN A 277 -1.17 -5.29 0.05
N ARG A 278 -2.20 -5.38 -0.80
CA ARG A 278 -2.90 -4.23 -1.40
C ARG A 278 -4.34 -4.07 -0.94
N ALA A 279 -4.81 -4.86 0.03
CA ALA A 279 -6.20 -4.80 0.50
C ALA A 279 -6.43 -5.52 1.84
N ARG A 280 -7.61 -5.30 2.41
CA ARG A 280 -8.23 -6.20 3.40
C ARG A 280 -9.51 -6.77 2.81
N LEU A 281 -9.70 -8.08 2.87
CA LEU A 281 -10.98 -8.72 2.57
C LEU A 281 -11.75 -8.98 3.85
N GLU A 282 -13.06 -8.78 3.81
CA GLU A 282 -13.94 -8.83 4.98
C GLU A 282 -15.15 -9.70 4.67
N TYR A 283 -15.46 -10.64 5.55
CA TYR A 283 -16.66 -11.47 5.45
C TYR A 283 -17.83 -10.84 6.21
N HIS A 284 -18.85 -10.45 5.45
CA HIS A 284 -20.09 -9.84 5.89
C HIS A 284 -21.26 -10.81 5.66
N PRO A 285 -21.65 -11.63 6.66
CA PRO A 285 -22.70 -12.65 6.49
C PRO A 285 -24.07 -12.05 6.16
N ASP A 286 -24.30 -10.80 6.57
CA ASP A 286 -25.57 -10.07 6.38
C ASP A 286 -25.58 -9.18 5.13
N ALA A 287 -24.56 -9.28 4.25
CA ALA A 287 -24.54 -8.52 2.99
C ALA A 287 -25.65 -9.02 2.06
N GLY A 288 -26.72 -8.22 1.93
CA GLY A 288 -27.92 -8.56 1.17
C GLY A 288 -27.80 -8.44 -0.36
N ASP A 289 -26.63 -8.05 -0.88
CA ASP A 289 -26.36 -7.87 -2.31
C ASP A 289 -25.82 -9.14 -3.01
N GLY A 290 -25.67 -10.25 -2.25
CA GLY A 290 -25.26 -11.54 -2.75
C GLY A 290 -23.75 -11.81 -2.72
N SER A 291 -22.92 -10.82 -2.40
CA SER A 291 -21.49 -11.05 -2.13
C SER A 291 -21.20 -10.86 -0.65
N GLN A 292 -21.00 -11.97 0.06
CA GLN A 292 -20.65 -11.92 1.48
C GLN A 292 -19.20 -11.48 1.72
N ILE A 293 -18.40 -11.23 0.67
CA ILE A 293 -17.02 -10.77 0.77
C ILE A 293 -16.94 -9.35 0.24
N LEU A 294 -16.51 -8.42 1.10
CA LEU A 294 -16.28 -7.03 0.75
C LEU A 294 -14.80 -6.69 0.86
N ILE A 295 -14.37 -5.70 0.10
CA ILE A 295 -13.04 -5.11 0.24
C ILE A 295 -13.13 -3.95 1.22
N GLY A 296 -12.28 -4.00 2.25
CA GLY A 296 -12.21 -3.02 3.31
C GLY A 296 -11.77 -1.64 2.84
N LEU A 297 -12.20 -0.61 3.57
CA LEU A 297 -11.98 0.81 3.24
C LEU A 297 -10.57 1.29 3.64
N LEU A 298 -9.52 0.57 3.25
CA LEU A 298 -8.15 0.90 3.64
C LEU A 298 -7.66 2.22 3.03
N GLY A 299 -8.12 2.56 1.82
CA GLY A 299 -7.80 3.85 1.20
C GLY A 299 -8.36 5.03 2.01
N HIS A 300 -9.62 4.93 2.46
CA HIS A 300 -10.21 5.91 3.39
C HIS A 300 -9.44 5.98 4.70
N ALA A 301 -9.19 4.83 5.33
CA ALA A 301 -8.52 4.74 6.62
C ALA A 301 -7.13 5.40 6.62
N LEU A 302 -6.33 5.13 5.60
CA LEU A 302 -4.99 5.70 5.45
C LEU A 302 -5.02 7.18 5.05
N TYR A 303 -5.92 7.57 4.14
CA TYR A 303 -6.01 8.96 3.68
C TYR A 303 -6.45 9.92 4.79
N PHE A 304 -7.43 9.51 5.60
CA PHE A 304 -7.95 10.33 6.71
C PHE A 304 -7.24 10.08 8.04
N GLN A 305 -6.35 9.08 8.11
CA GLN A 305 -5.61 8.70 9.32
C GLN A 305 -6.54 8.44 10.52
N ASP A 306 -7.73 7.92 10.26
CA ASP A 306 -8.82 7.84 11.24
C ASP A 306 -8.92 6.46 11.92
N SER A 307 -8.11 5.50 11.50
CA SER A 307 -8.26 4.09 11.88
C SER A 307 -6.92 3.39 12.02
N ALA A 308 -6.88 2.45 12.96
CA ALA A 308 -5.85 1.42 13.08
C ALA A 308 -6.51 0.04 13.19
N PRO A 309 -5.82 -1.06 12.86
CA PRO A 309 -6.37 -2.40 12.99
C PRO A 309 -6.90 -2.68 14.41
N ASN A 310 -8.17 -3.11 14.53
CA ASN A 310 -8.78 -3.46 15.82
C ASN A 310 -9.00 -4.97 15.95
N ILE A 311 -7.90 -5.70 15.98
CA ILE A 311 -7.86 -7.16 15.98
C ILE A 311 -8.26 -7.68 17.36
N VAL A 312 -9.30 -8.53 17.40
CA VAL A 312 -9.88 -9.04 18.65
C VAL A 312 -9.62 -10.53 18.88
N SER A 313 -9.06 -11.24 17.89
CA SER A 313 -8.60 -12.61 18.04
C SER A 313 -7.28 -12.84 17.31
N ALA A 314 -6.53 -13.86 17.73
CA ALA A 314 -5.41 -14.36 16.96
C ALA A 314 -5.88 -14.86 15.58
N ALA A 315 -4.97 -14.82 14.61
CA ALA A 315 -5.20 -15.40 13.29
C ALA A 315 -5.41 -16.92 13.40
N LYS A 316 -6.41 -17.41 12.68
CA LYS A 316 -6.69 -18.82 12.49
C LYS A 316 -5.86 -19.31 11.31
N PRO A 317 -5.06 -20.38 11.47
CA PRO A 317 -4.37 -21.01 10.36
C PRO A 317 -5.29 -21.25 9.18
N THR A 318 -4.85 -20.86 7.98
CA THR A 318 -5.57 -21.15 6.74
C THR A 318 -5.80 -22.65 6.63
N PRO A 319 -7.07 -23.11 6.52
CA PRO A 319 -7.39 -24.51 6.35
C PRO A 319 -6.68 -25.09 5.12
N VAL A 320 -6.03 -26.24 5.29
CA VAL A 320 -5.50 -27.02 4.18
C VAL A 320 -6.58 -28.02 3.76
N PRO A 321 -7.11 -27.98 2.52
CA PRO A 321 -7.97 -29.03 2.03
C PRO A 321 -7.22 -30.36 2.12
N VAL A 322 -7.74 -31.30 2.91
CA VAL A 322 -7.20 -32.66 2.91
C VAL A 322 -7.55 -33.26 1.56
N VAL A 323 -6.56 -33.39 0.67
CA VAL A 323 -6.74 -34.11 -0.59
C VAL A 323 -7.12 -35.54 -0.21
N ALA A 324 -8.38 -35.90 -0.42
CA ALA A 324 -8.82 -37.27 -0.23
C ALA A 324 -8.03 -38.18 -1.20
N PRO A 325 -7.47 -39.31 -0.72
CA PRO A 325 -6.55 -40.15 -1.49
C PRO A 325 -7.19 -40.82 -2.70
#